data_AF-A0A449I7M9-F1
#
_entry.id   AF-A0A449I7M9-F1
#
_cell.length_a   1.000
_cell.length_b   1.000
_cell.length_c   1.000
_cell.angle_alpha   90.00
_cell.angle_beta   90.00
_cell.angle_gamma   90.00
#
_symmetry.space_group_name_H-M   'P 1'
#
loop_
_entity.id
_entity.type
_entity.pdbx_description
1 polymer ?
#
loop_
_entity_poly.entity_id
_entity_poly.type
_entity_poly.pdbx_seq_one_letter_code
_entity_poly.pdbx_strand_id
1 'polypeptide(L)'
;MQPGEQYRYNPTYGFGKNGERKTSARNKYHKPQIQFNHSWQIDSKSSLNSMLYMSIGDGYGYSGQGTSAYSSAWYGSSDGVLSTTFRNADGTFAYDKIQEMNEQSTSGSQMVMSTSKNLHKWYGLLSTYTKELNDQINFYIGIDARYYIGTHTNEIIDLYNGSYYIDRYRKNVKAANLPERALMPLTIKTYCRRCCISRLRRTRIAGRCVRSG
;
A
#
# COMPACT_ATOMS: atom_id res chain seq x y z
N MET A 1 12.88 23.93 29.67
CA MET A 1 12.59 22.51 29.40
C MET A 1 12.52 21.79 30.75
N GLN A 2 11.54 20.91 30.98
CA GLN A 2 11.31 20.29 32.29
C GLN A 2 12.11 18.98 32.43
N PRO A 3 12.75 18.72 33.58
CA PRO A 3 13.40 17.43 33.85
C PRO A 3 12.37 16.28 33.92
N GLY A 4 12.63 15.17 33.21
CA GLY A 4 11.83 13.93 33.31
C GLY A 4 11.01 13.53 32.07
N GLU A 5 10.98 14.34 31.01
CA GLU A 5 10.34 13.93 29.76
C GLU A 5 11.21 12.92 28.98
N GLN A 6 10.64 11.75 28.67
CA GLN A 6 11.28 10.79 27.76
C GLN A 6 11.31 11.35 26.34
N TYR A 7 12.51 11.68 25.86
CA TYR A 7 12.72 12.18 24.51
C TYR A 7 12.47 11.08 23.47
N ARG A 8 11.62 11.36 22.48
CA ARG A 8 11.45 10.49 21.31
C ARG A 8 12.50 10.84 20.27
N TYR A 9 13.56 10.04 20.21
CA TYR A 9 14.60 10.14 19.20
C TYR A 9 14.19 9.42 17.91
N ASN A 10 14.36 10.07 16.75
CA ASN A 10 14.14 9.45 15.46
C ASN A 10 15.49 9.07 14.81
N PRO A 11 15.87 7.78 14.81
CA PRO A 11 17.16 7.35 14.31
C PRO A 11 17.31 7.46 12.80
N THR A 12 16.23 7.75 12.05
CA THR A 12 16.25 7.87 10.59
C THR A 12 16.16 9.32 10.10
N TYR A 13 16.04 10.28 11.01
CA TYR A 13 16.00 11.69 10.66
C TYR A 13 17.42 12.24 10.49
N GLY A 14 17.61 13.11 9.50
CA GLY A 14 18.89 13.79 9.27
C GLY A 14 18.82 14.82 8.16
N PHE A 15 19.98 15.20 7.64
CA PHE A 15 20.13 16.24 6.65
C PHE A 15 20.99 15.76 5.49
N GLY A 16 20.68 16.22 4.28
CA GLY A 16 21.58 16.07 3.13
C GLY A 16 22.70 17.11 3.14
N LYS A 17 23.60 17.02 2.16
CA LYS A 17 24.76 17.91 2.00
C LYS A 17 24.39 19.39 1.90
N ASN A 18 23.20 19.73 1.38
CA ASN A 18 22.77 21.12 1.23
C ASN A 18 21.93 21.61 2.43
N GLY A 19 21.94 20.87 3.55
CA GLY A 19 21.14 21.18 4.74
C GLY A 19 19.64 20.88 4.61
N GLU A 20 19.22 20.22 3.52
CA GLU A 20 17.85 19.81 3.34
C GLU A 20 17.47 18.68 4.30
N ARG A 21 16.31 18.79 4.95
CA ARG A 21 15.81 17.76 5.87
C ARG A 21 15.46 16.49 5.08
N LYS A 22 15.96 15.35 5.55
CA LYS A 22 15.68 14.03 4.96
C LYS A 22 15.20 13.03 6.00
N THR A 23 14.38 12.10 5.54
CA THR A 23 13.93 10.95 6.31
C THR A 23 13.70 9.77 5.37
N SER A 24 14.09 8.58 5.80
CA SER A 24 13.85 7.31 5.10
C SER A 24 12.53 6.67 5.52
N ALA A 25 11.91 7.16 6.59
CA ALA A 25 10.65 6.67 7.13
C ALA A 25 9.51 7.63 6.79
N ARG A 26 8.89 7.41 5.62
CA ARG A 26 7.69 8.15 5.20
C ARG A 26 6.66 7.20 4.63
N ASN A 27 5.43 7.29 5.10
CA ASN A 27 4.31 6.53 4.54
C ASN A 27 3.19 7.49 4.16
N LYS A 28 2.53 7.22 3.03
CA LYS A 28 1.32 7.90 2.58
C LYS A 28 0.30 6.86 2.18
N TYR A 29 -0.96 7.10 2.54
CA TYR A 29 -2.06 6.25 2.13
C TYR A 29 -3.31 7.09 1.89
N HIS A 30 -3.99 6.83 0.77
CA HIS A 30 -5.29 7.39 0.46
C HIS A 30 -6.17 6.33 -0.20
N LYS A 31 -7.42 6.22 0.23
CA LYS A 31 -8.34 5.18 -0.27
C LYS A 31 -9.76 5.71 -0.46
N PRO A 32 -10.01 6.50 -1.51
CA PRO A 32 -11.37 6.87 -1.86
C PRO A 32 -12.25 5.63 -2.06
N GLN A 33 -13.50 5.78 -1.66
CA GLN A 33 -14.56 4.81 -1.83
C GLN A 33 -15.74 5.51 -2.48
N ILE A 34 -16.28 4.90 -3.53
CA ILE A 34 -17.43 5.41 -4.27
C ILE A 34 -18.46 4.29 -4.29
N GLN A 35 -19.69 4.62 -3.96
CA GLN A 35 -20.80 3.67 -3.93
C GLN A 35 -22.03 4.27 -4.60
N PHE A 36 -22.69 3.45 -5.41
CA PHE A 36 -23.98 3.75 -6.02
C PHE A 36 -24.99 2.76 -5.47
N ASN A 37 -26.00 3.28 -4.78
CA ASN A 37 -27.10 2.50 -4.21
C ASN A 37 -28.34 2.67 -5.08
N HIS A 38 -28.91 1.56 -5.52
CA HIS A 38 -30.16 1.49 -6.25
C HIS A 38 -31.17 0.69 -5.44
N SER A 39 -32.23 1.34 -5.00
CA SER A 39 -33.36 0.70 -4.33
C SER A 39 -34.56 0.77 -5.24
N TRP A 40 -35.19 -0.37 -5.47
CA TRP A 40 -36.38 -0.47 -6.31
C TRP A 40 -37.44 -1.31 -5.60
N GLN A 41 -38.58 -0.68 -5.33
CA GLN A 41 -39.79 -1.38 -4.94
C GLN A 41 -40.50 -1.83 -6.21
N ILE A 42 -40.54 -3.14 -6.44
CA ILE A 42 -41.14 -3.73 -7.65
C ILE A 42 -42.66 -3.78 -7.49
N ASP A 43 -43.13 -4.18 -6.30
CA ASP A 43 -44.53 -4.19 -5.90
C ASP A 43 -44.66 -4.06 -4.37
N SER A 44 -45.87 -4.18 -3.82
CA SER A 44 -46.11 -4.06 -2.38
C SER A 44 -45.46 -5.16 -1.53
N LYS A 45 -45.07 -6.28 -2.14
CA LYS A 45 -44.47 -7.46 -1.49
C LYS A 45 -43.05 -7.73 -1.95
N SER A 46 -42.54 -7.06 -2.97
CA SER A 46 -41.25 -7.38 -3.61
C SER A 46 -40.37 -6.14 -3.73
N SER A 47 -39.09 -6.27 -3.34
CA SER A 47 -38.09 -5.21 -3.47
C SER A 47 -36.74 -5.75 -3.92
N LEU A 48 -35.99 -4.91 -4.63
CA LEU A 48 -34.63 -5.17 -5.08
C LEU A 48 -33.72 -4.04 -4.60
N ASN A 49 -32.68 -4.40 -3.85
CA ASN A 49 -31.65 -3.47 -3.41
C ASN A 49 -30.31 -3.89 -4.02
N SER A 50 -29.70 -2.99 -4.79
CA SER A 50 -28.41 -3.21 -5.43
C SER A 50 -27.43 -2.10 -5.08
N MET A 51 -26.18 -2.47 -4.82
CA MET A 51 -25.07 -1.57 -4.52
C MET A 51 -23.92 -1.93 -5.45
N LEU A 52 -23.50 -0.96 -6.25
CA LEU A 52 -22.22 -1.00 -6.93
C LEU A 52 -21.23 -0.19 -6.11
N TYR A 53 -20.04 -0.75 -5.85
CA TYR A 53 -19.01 -0.03 -5.14
C TYR A 53 -17.65 -0.21 -5.79
N MET A 54 -16.84 0.82 -5.67
CA MET A 54 -15.44 0.78 -6.04
C MET A 54 -14.60 1.47 -4.99
N SER A 55 -13.38 1.00 -4.82
CA SER A 55 -12.39 1.62 -3.96
C SER A 55 -11.04 1.59 -4.62
N ILE A 56 -10.37 2.74 -4.63
CA ILE A 56 -9.03 2.90 -5.19
C ILE A 56 -8.12 3.24 -4.02
N GLY A 57 -7.31 2.29 -3.59
CA GLY A 57 -6.24 2.50 -2.62
C GLY A 57 -4.96 2.88 -3.33
N ASP A 58 -4.43 4.05 -3.00
CA ASP A 58 -3.11 4.52 -3.37
C ASP A 58 -2.28 4.68 -2.10
N GLY A 59 -1.36 3.75 -1.89
CA GLY A 59 -0.41 3.76 -0.79
C GLY A 59 1.01 3.75 -1.30
N TYR A 60 1.91 4.42 -0.59
CA TYR A 60 3.33 4.16 -0.75
C TYR A 60 4.10 4.43 0.55
N GLY A 61 5.23 3.74 0.68
CA GLY A 61 6.21 3.99 1.72
C GLY A 61 7.57 4.27 1.10
N TYR A 62 8.38 5.10 1.74
CA TYR A 62 9.79 5.18 1.43
C TYR A 62 10.44 3.84 1.76
N SER A 63 11.30 3.39 0.86
CA SER A 63 12.00 2.13 0.95
C SER A 63 13.43 2.35 0.53
N GLY A 64 14.34 2.29 1.51
CA GLY A 64 15.76 2.38 1.25
C GLY A 64 16.23 1.16 0.47
N GLN A 65 16.81 1.39 -0.70
CA GLN A 65 17.43 0.36 -1.54
C GLN A 65 18.94 0.46 -1.41
N GLY A 66 19.61 -0.68 -1.37
CA GLY A 66 21.06 -0.73 -1.35
C GLY A 66 21.58 -1.94 -2.12
N THR A 67 22.81 -1.82 -2.62
CA THR A 67 23.57 -2.97 -3.12
C THR A 67 23.75 -3.99 -1.99
N SER A 68 24.24 -5.20 -2.31
CA SER A 68 24.38 -6.27 -1.32
C SER A 68 25.16 -5.83 -0.06
N ALA A 69 26.21 -5.02 -0.24
CA ALA A 69 27.02 -4.48 0.84
C ALA A 69 26.25 -3.53 1.78
N TYR A 70 25.25 -2.81 1.27
CA TYR A 70 24.52 -1.76 2.01
C TYR A 70 23.05 -2.09 2.22
N SER A 71 22.68 -3.36 2.10
CA SER A 71 21.28 -3.78 2.08
C SER A 71 20.52 -3.57 3.40
N SER A 72 21.23 -3.51 4.52
CA SER A 72 20.70 -3.21 5.85
C SER A 72 21.07 -1.79 6.34
N ALA A 73 21.83 -1.03 5.54
CA ALA A 73 22.40 0.23 5.97
C ALA A 73 21.37 1.37 6.15
N TRP A 74 20.14 1.17 5.66
CA TRP A 74 19.02 2.10 5.84
C TRP A 74 18.34 2.02 7.22
N TYR A 75 18.60 0.96 8.00
CA TYR A 75 18.06 0.84 9.34
C TYR A 75 18.77 1.79 10.30
N GLY A 76 18.05 2.78 10.82
CA GLY A 76 18.58 3.69 11.83
C GLY A 76 18.80 3.03 13.20
N SER A 77 18.10 1.93 13.47
CA SER A 77 18.23 1.09 14.66
C SER A 77 17.71 -0.33 14.38
N SER A 78 18.13 -1.30 15.19
CA SER A 78 17.58 -2.67 15.23
C SER A 78 17.36 -3.04 16.69
N ASP A 79 16.15 -3.53 17.03
CA ASP A 79 15.81 -3.98 18.39
C ASP A 79 16.12 -2.95 19.50
N GLY A 80 15.92 -1.67 19.18
CA GLY A 80 16.20 -0.55 20.11
C GLY A 80 17.68 -0.13 20.18
N VAL A 81 18.60 -0.86 19.55
CA VAL A 81 20.01 -0.51 19.45
C VAL A 81 20.24 0.37 18.22
N LEU A 82 20.90 1.51 18.40
CA LEU A 82 21.18 2.44 17.32
C LEU A 82 22.21 1.88 16.34
N SER A 83 21.92 2.03 15.05
CA SER A 83 22.90 1.77 14.00
C SER A 83 23.90 2.92 13.92
N THR A 84 25.19 2.57 13.86
CA THR A 84 26.31 3.51 13.81
C THR A 84 26.93 3.64 12.41
N THR A 85 26.55 2.77 11.44
CA THR A 85 27.14 2.74 10.09
C THR A 85 26.96 4.07 9.34
N PHE A 86 25.75 4.62 9.34
CA PHE A 86 25.43 5.93 8.74
C PHE A 86 24.89 6.88 9.81
N ARG A 87 25.78 7.25 10.73
CA ARG A 87 25.48 8.14 11.85
C ARG A 87 26.47 9.31 11.86
N ASN A 88 25.95 10.51 12.05
CA ASN A 88 26.75 11.71 12.29
C ASN A 88 27.05 11.88 13.78
N ALA A 89 28.07 12.67 14.09
CA ALA A 89 28.50 12.89 15.48
C ALA A 89 27.42 13.56 16.33
N ASP A 90 26.50 14.31 15.69
CA ASP A 90 25.32 14.93 16.30
C ASP A 90 24.16 13.93 16.54
N GLY A 91 24.33 12.67 16.17
CA GLY A 91 23.33 11.63 16.29
C GLY A 91 22.33 11.56 15.13
N THR A 92 22.38 12.42 14.11
CA THR A 92 21.46 12.33 12.96
C THR A 92 21.87 11.23 11.97
N PHE A 93 20.93 10.75 11.17
CA PHE A 93 21.23 9.78 10.12
C PHE A 93 22.03 10.46 9.00
N ALA A 94 23.14 9.87 8.61
CA ALA A 94 24.14 10.51 7.75
C ALA A 94 23.82 10.38 6.25
N TYR A 95 22.82 11.13 5.77
CA TYR A 95 22.48 11.17 4.34
C TYR A 95 23.57 11.84 3.49
N ASP A 96 24.28 12.80 4.07
CA ASP A 96 25.45 13.45 3.50
C ASP A 96 26.57 12.46 3.15
N LYS A 97 26.86 11.50 4.06
CA LYS A 97 27.82 10.42 3.80
C LYS A 97 27.36 9.47 2.71
N ILE A 98 26.05 9.23 2.60
CA ILE A 98 25.49 8.43 1.49
C ILE A 98 25.69 9.17 0.16
N GLN A 99 25.42 10.49 0.13
CA GLN A 99 25.64 11.30 -1.07
C GLN A 99 27.12 11.30 -1.48
N GLU A 100 28.05 11.45 -0.53
CA GLU A 100 29.48 11.39 -0.81
C GLU A 100 29.91 10.02 -1.35
N MET A 101 29.48 8.93 -0.71
CA MET A 101 29.77 7.58 -1.16
C MET A 101 29.27 7.32 -2.58
N ASN A 102 28.07 7.80 -2.91
CA ASN A 102 27.49 7.63 -4.24
C ASN A 102 28.18 8.49 -5.29
N GLU A 103 28.56 9.74 -4.98
CA GLU A 103 29.32 10.63 -5.86
C GLU A 103 30.69 10.06 -6.22
N GLN A 104 31.37 9.45 -5.24
CA GLN A 104 32.69 8.83 -5.42
C GLN A 104 32.61 7.45 -6.08
N SER A 105 31.42 6.86 -6.23
CA SER A 105 31.26 5.52 -6.77
C SER A 105 31.35 5.49 -8.29
N THR A 106 32.25 4.65 -8.80
CA THR A 106 32.37 4.38 -10.24
C THR A 106 31.35 3.37 -10.77
N SER A 107 30.57 2.73 -9.88
CA SER A 107 29.60 1.68 -10.24
C SER A 107 28.13 2.11 -10.11
N GLY A 108 27.90 3.41 -9.98
CA GLY A 108 26.60 4.00 -9.69
C GLY A 108 26.32 4.09 -8.19
N SER A 109 25.14 4.62 -7.83
CA SER A 109 24.70 4.76 -6.45
C SER A 109 24.72 3.41 -5.73
N GLN A 110 25.33 3.37 -4.56
CA GLN A 110 25.36 2.21 -3.69
C GLN A 110 24.10 2.10 -2.83
N MET A 111 23.52 3.26 -2.47
CA MET A 111 22.29 3.36 -1.70
C MET A 111 21.38 4.42 -2.33
N VAL A 112 20.10 4.10 -2.53
CA VAL A 112 19.11 5.01 -3.11
C VAL A 112 17.80 4.96 -2.33
N MET A 113 16.96 5.99 -2.47
CA MET A 113 15.61 5.97 -1.94
C MET A 113 14.63 5.61 -3.05
N SER A 114 13.76 4.65 -2.79
CA SER A 114 12.59 4.39 -3.60
C SER A 114 11.30 4.65 -2.83
N THR A 115 10.20 4.80 -3.57
CA THR A 115 8.85 4.60 -3.05
C THR A 115 8.38 3.21 -3.42
N SER A 116 8.10 2.39 -2.40
CA SER A 116 7.39 1.13 -2.53
C SER A 116 5.90 1.44 -2.58
N LYS A 117 5.34 1.44 -3.79
CA LYS A 117 3.93 1.67 -4.05
C LYS A 117 3.13 0.39 -3.83
N ASN A 118 1.98 0.58 -3.21
CA ASN A 118 1.00 -0.44 -2.96
C ASN A 118 -0.38 0.06 -3.39
N LEU A 119 -0.74 -0.29 -4.62
CA LEU A 119 -1.97 0.16 -5.27
C LEU A 119 -3.00 -0.98 -5.24
N HIS A 120 -4.18 -0.69 -4.71
CA HIS A 120 -5.26 -1.67 -4.54
C HIS A 120 -6.56 -1.15 -5.14
N LYS A 121 -7.06 -1.78 -6.21
CA LYS A 121 -8.37 -1.46 -6.78
C LYS A 121 -9.35 -2.57 -6.46
N TRP A 122 -10.46 -2.21 -5.84
CA TRP A 122 -11.60 -3.08 -5.56
C TRP A 122 -12.80 -2.60 -6.35
N TYR A 123 -13.49 -3.54 -6.96
CA TYR A 123 -14.80 -3.34 -7.57
C TYR A 123 -15.73 -4.40 -7.01
N GLY A 124 -16.96 -4.04 -6.69
CA GLY A 124 -17.93 -5.01 -6.23
C GLY A 124 -19.36 -4.63 -6.55
N LEU A 125 -20.17 -5.68 -6.56
CA LEU A 125 -21.62 -5.64 -6.75
C LEU A 125 -22.23 -6.48 -5.63
N LEU A 126 -23.14 -5.86 -4.89
CA LEU A 126 -24.01 -6.55 -3.94
C LEU A 126 -25.45 -6.31 -4.41
N SER A 127 -26.24 -7.36 -4.57
CA SER A 127 -27.66 -7.23 -4.90
C SER A 127 -28.47 -8.23 -4.10
N THR A 128 -29.61 -7.77 -3.56
CA THR A 128 -30.51 -8.57 -2.73
C THR A 128 -31.93 -8.32 -3.19
N TYR A 129 -32.62 -9.40 -3.53
CA TYR A 129 -34.04 -9.45 -3.80
C TYR A 129 -34.77 -9.98 -2.56
N THR A 130 -35.82 -9.27 -2.16
CA THR A 130 -36.69 -9.64 -1.05
C THR A 130 -38.12 -9.79 -1.56
N LYS A 131 -38.81 -10.85 -1.14
CA LYS A 131 -40.22 -11.07 -1.42
C LYS A 131 -40.97 -11.57 -0.20
N GLU A 132 -42.03 -10.88 0.17
CA GLU A 132 -43.01 -11.33 1.15
C GLU A 132 -43.93 -12.35 0.50
N LEU A 133 -43.85 -13.61 0.94
CA LEU A 133 -44.70 -14.67 0.42
C LEU A 133 -46.06 -14.65 1.11
N ASN A 134 -46.08 -14.37 2.42
CA ASN A 134 -47.27 -14.13 3.25
C ASN A 134 -46.87 -13.37 4.53
N ASP A 135 -47.82 -13.11 5.42
CA ASP A 135 -47.64 -12.31 6.64
C ASP A 135 -46.62 -12.90 7.64
N GLN A 136 -46.19 -14.15 7.44
CA GLN A 136 -45.29 -14.89 8.33
C GLN A 136 -43.97 -15.29 7.67
N ILE A 137 -43.86 -15.21 6.33
CA ILE A 137 -42.75 -15.78 5.55
C ILE A 137 -42.22 -14.75 4.53
N ASN A 138 -40.95 -14.40 4.70
CA ASN A 138 -40.19 -13.57 3.77
C ASN A 138 -39.07 -14.38 3.11
N PHE A 139 -38.94 -14.24 1.80
CA PHE A 139 -37.91 -14.85 0.97
C PHE A 139 -36.83 -13.84 0.60
N TYR A 140 -35.57 -14.27 0.68
CA TYR A 140 -34.40 -13.44 0.34
C TYR A 140 -33.44 -14.23 -0.54
N ILE A 141 -32.95 -13.60 -1.60
CA ILE A 141 -31.86 -14.12 -2.42
C ILE A 141 -30.94 -12.96 -2.80
N GLY A 142 -29.64 -13.22 -2.84
CA GLY A 142 -28.68 -12.18 -3.19
C GLY A 142 -27.40 -12.71 -3.82
N ILE A 143 -26.70 -11.80 -4.48
CA ILE A 143 -25.40 -11.99 -5.10
C ILE A 143 -24.40 -10.99 -4.54
N ASP A 144 -23.19 -11.46 -4.26
CA ASP A 144 -22.03 -10.65 -3.88
C ASP A 144 -20.86 -11.05 -4.79
N ALA A 145 -20.49 -10.14 -5.69
CA ALA A 145 -19.38 -10.30 -6.61
C ALA A 145 -18.31 -9.25 -6.32
N ARG A 146 -17.04 -9.67 -6.25
CA ARG A 146 -15.91 -8.77 -5.97
C ARG A 146 -14.73 -9.08 -6.86
N TYR A 147 -14.13 -8.02 -7.39
CA TYR A 147 -12.95 -8.08 -8.23
C TYR A 147 -11.82 -7.21 -7.66
N TYR A 148 -10.62 -7.77 -7.61
CA TYR A 148 -9.46 -7.15 -7.01
C TYR A 148 -8.26 -7.10 -7.96
N ILE A 149 -7.63 -5.92 -8.02
CA ILE A 149 -6.37 -5.68 -8.70
C ILE A 149 -5.37 -5.09 -7.69
N GLY A 150 -4.31 -5.83 -7.40
CA GLY A 150 -3.16 -5.36 -6.64
C GLY A 150 -1.98 -5.07 -7.56
N THR A 151 -1.35 -3.91 -7.41
CA THR A 151 -0.14 -3.54 -8.14
C THR A 151 0.90 -3.04 -7.15
N HIS A 152 2.04 -3.71 -7.10
CA HIS A 152 3.15 -3.37 -6.22
C HIS A 152 4.34 -2.97 -7.08
N THR A 153 4.82 -1.75 -6.93
CA THR A 153 5.95 -1.24 -7.71
C THR A 153 6.95 -0.55 -6.81
N ASN A 154 8.23 -0.58 -7.19
CA ASN A 154 9.24 0.26 -6.58
C ASN A 154 9.72 1.27 -7.61
N GLU A 155 9.70 2.55 -7.23
CA GLU A 155 10.13 3.68 -8.07
C GLU A 155 11.21 4.45 -7.33
N ILE A 156 12.37 4.62 -7.95
CA ILE A 156 13.47 5.42 -7.38
C ILE A 156 13.05 6.89 -7.36
N ILE A 157 13.21 7.54 -6.22
CA ILE A 157 12.88 8.96 -6.01
C ILE A 157 14.10 9.82 -5.68
N ASP A 158 15.19 9.22 -5.20
CA ASP A 158 16.44 9.93 -4.92
C ASP A 158 17.64 8.99 -5.13
N LEU A 159 18.54 9.35 -6.04
CA LEU A 159 19.81 8.64 -6.27
C LEU A 159 20.91 9.05 -5.30
N TYR A 160 20.65 10.04 -4.44
CA TYR A 160 21.61 10.67 -3.54
C TYR A 160 22.90 11.03 -4.27
N ASN A 161 22.78 11.89 -5.27
CA ASN A 161 23.88 12.45 -6.06
C ASN A 161 24.68 11.45 -6.92
N GLY A 162 24.27 10.17 -6.98
CA GLY A 162 24.81 9.22 -7.95
C GLY A 162 24.05 9.22 -9.29
N SER A 163 24.65 8.60 -10.30
CA SER A 163 24.19 8.69 -11.70
C SER A 163 23.09 7.67 -12.05
N TYR A 164 23.19 6.45 -11.53
CA TYR A 164 22.23 5.36 -11.74
C TYR A 164 22.30 4.36 -10.59
N TYR A 165 21.32 3.45 -10.49
CA TYR A 165 21.30 2.38 -9.49
C TYR A 165 21.09 1.02 -10.15
N ILE A 166 21.86 0.02 -9.72
CA ILE A 166 21.71 -1.37 -10.16
C ILE A 166 21.04 -2.17 -9.05
N ASP A 167 19.80 -2.56 -9.28
CA ASP A 167 19.09 -3.46 -8.36
C ASP A 167 19.77 -4.84 -8.32
N ARG A 168 20.18 -5.27 -7.12
CA ARG A 168 20.76 -6.60 -6.86
C ARG A 168 19.84 -7.75 -7.22
N TYR A 169 18.52 -7.55 -7.21
CA TYR A 169 17.53 -8.56 -7.60
C TYR A 169 17.17 -8.53 -9.08
N ARG A 170 17.77 -7.62 -9.87
CA ARG A 170 17.47 -7.45 -11.30
C ARG A 170 17.51 -8.77 -12.09
N LYS A 171 18.45 -9.67 -11.77
CA LYS A 171 18.59 -10.98 -12.45
C LYS A 171 17.35 -11.87 -12.29
N ASN A 172 16.56 -11.67 -11.24
CA ASN A 172 15.38 -12.46 -10.92
C ASN A 172 14.07 -11.78 -11.37
N VAL A 173 14.15 -10.61 -12.01
CA VAL A 173 12.98 -9.89 -12.51
C VAL A 173 12.51 -10.53 -13.81
N LYS A 174 11.24 -10.96 -13.85
CA LYS A 174 10.61 -11.49 -15.07
C LYS A 174 10.59 -10.41 -16.16
N ALA A 175 10.83 -10.80 -17.41
CA ALA A 175 10.86 -9.86 -18.55
C ALA A 175 9.59 -8.98 -18.65
N ALA A 176 8.41 -9.55 -18.35
CA ALA A 176 7.13 -8.84 -18.33
C ALA A 176 7.01 -7.71 -17.28
N ASN A 177 7.95 -7.65 -16.34
CA ASN A 177 8.00 -6.68 -15.24
C ASN A 177 9.07 -5.59 -15.44
N LEU A 178 9.81 -5.65 -16.56
CA LEU A 178 10.79 -4.63 -16.93
C LEU A 178 10.06 -3.36 -17.41
N PRO A 179 10.58 -2.15 -17.10
CA PRO A 179 10.00 -0.92 -17.60
C PRO A 179 10.14 -0.84 -19.13
N GLU A 180 9.04 -0.54 -19.81
CA GLU A 180 9.00 -0.34 -21.25
C GLU A 180 9.65 1.02 -21.58
N ARG A 181 10.91 1.00 -22.02
CA ARG A 181 11.76 2.13 -22.45
C ARG A 181 12.24 3.13 -21.37
N ALA A 182 13.51 3.48 -21.50
CA ALA A 182 14.40 4.07 -20.51
C ALA A 182 14.37 5.62 -20.41
N LEU A 183 13.19 6.24 -20.40
CA LEU A 183 13.06 7.71 -20.21
C LEU A 183 12.22 8.11 -18.98
N MET A 184 11.94 7.16 -18.09
CA MET A 184 11.30 7.40 -16.79
C MET A 184 12.13 6.74 -15.68
N PRO A 185 12.08 7.24 -14.43
CA PRO A 185 12.82 6.63 -13.32
C PRO A 185 12.56 5.12 -13.27
N LEU A 186 13.63 4.33 -13.15
CA LEU A 186 13.58 2.86 -13.19
C LEU A 186 12.46 2.36 -12.27
N THR A 187 11.41 1.81 -12.87
CA THR A 187 10.24 1.30 -12.16
C THR A 187 10.18 -0.22 -12.34
N ILE A 188 10.23 -0.98 -11.25
CA ILE A 188 10.03 -2.43 -11.28
C ILE A 188 8.58 -2.72 -10.85
N LYS A 189 7.82 -3.47 -11.65
CA LYS A 189 6.39 -3.73 -11.42
C LYS A 189 6.09 -5.19 -11.08
N THR A 190 5.19 -5.43 -10.13
CA THR A 190 4.62 -6.75 -9.84
C THR A 190 3.08 -6.64 -9.83
N TYR A 191 2.42 -7.54 -10.56
CA TYR A 191 0.94 -7.56 -10.69
C TYR A 191 0.33 -8.77 -10.00
N CYS A 192 -0.76 -8.56 -9.25
CA CYS A 192 -1.59 -9.63 -8.68
C CYS A 192 -3.07 -9.36 -9.02
N ARG A 193 -3.74 -10.34 -9.66
CA ARG A 193 -5.17 -10.27 -10.00
C ARG A 193 -5.92 -11.40 -9.28
N ARG A 194 -7.01 -11.08 -8.57
CA ARG A 194 -7.84 -12.09 -7.90
C ARG A 194 -9.32 -11.77 -8.11
N CYS A 195 -10.06 -12.68 -8.74
CA CYS A 195 -11.51 -12.63 -8.82
C CYS A 195 -12.07 -13.57 -7.74
N CYS A 196 -12.93 -13.06 -6.85
CA CYS A 196 -13.57 -13.88 -5.83
C CYS A 196 -15.09 -13.71 -5.95
N ILE A 197 -15.74 -14.71 -6.52
CA ILE A 197 -17.19 -14.85 -6.50
C ILE A 197 -17.51 -15.59 -5.20
N SER A 198 -17.98 -14.88 -4.18
CA SER A 198 -18.51 -15.55 -2.98
C SER A 198 -19.79 -16.29 -3.35
N ARG A 199 -19.71 -17.63 -3.36
CA ARG A 199 -20.86 -18.55 -3.49
C ARG A 199 -21.84 -18.31 -2.34
N LEU A 200 -23.15 -18.33 -2.64
CA LEU A 200 -24.30 -18.15 -1.75
C LEU A 200 -24.00 -18.44 -0.26
N ARG A 201 -24.03 -17.42 0.60
CA ARG A 201 -24.13 -17.63 2.05
C ARG A 201 -25.56 -17.37 2.52
N ARG A 202 -26.19 -18.47 2.97
CA ARG A 202 -27.44 -18.60 3.76
C ARG A 202 -28.76 -18.26 3.07
N THR A 203 -29.46 -19.32 2.64
CA THR A 203 -30.91 -19.44 2.86
C THR A 203 -31.17 -19.37 4.38
N ARG A 204 -31.72 -18.26 4.85
CA ARG A 204 -32.39 -18.21 6.16
C ARG A 204 -33.88 -18.14 5.88
N ILE A 205 -34.57 -19.26 6.10
CA ILE A 205 -36.03 -19.25 6.30
C ILE A 205 -36.22 -18.79 7.74
N ALA A 206 -36.52 -17.51 7.94
CA ALA A 206 -36.90 -16.99 9.23
C ALA A 206 -38.43 -16.85 9.25
N GLY A 207 -39.11 -17.83 9.86
CA GLY A 207 -40.52 -17.72 10.21
C GLY A 207 -40.67 -16.78 11.41
N ARG A 208 -41.44 -15.71 11.26
CA ARG A 208 -41.75 -14.80 12.37
C ARG A 208 -42.94 -15.38 13.12
N CYS A 209 -42.71 -15.91 14.32
CA CYS A 209 -43.78 -16.33 15.22
C CYS A 209 -44.40 -15.06 15.83
N VAL A 210 -45.56 -14.64 15.33
CA VAL A 210 -46.34 -13.54 15.91
C VAL A 210 -47.19 -14.13 17.04
N ARG A 211 -46.93 -13.72 18.28
CA ARG A 211 -47.88 -13.95 19.38
C ARG A 211 -49.09 -13.04 19.15
N SER A 212 -50.25 -13.66 18.95
CA SER A 212 -51.54 -13.00 19.05
C SER A 212 -51.76 -12.51 20.48
N GLY A 213 -52.06 -11.22 20.63
CA GLY A 213 -52.76 -10.68 21.79
C GLY A 213 -54.25 -10.57 21.47
#